data_AF-A0A3B6RA20-F1
#
_entry.id   AF-A0A3B6RA20-F1
#
_cell.length_a   1.000
_cell.length_b   1.000
_cell.length_c   1.000
_cell.angle_alpha   90.00
_cell.angle_beta   90.00
_cell.angle_gamma   90.00
#
_symmetry.space_group_name_H-M   'P 1'
#
loop_
_entity.id
_entity.type
_entity.pdbx_description
1 polymer ?
#
loop_
_entity_poly.entity_id
_entity_poly.type
_entity_poly.pdbx_seq_one_letter_code
_entity_poly.pdbx_strand_id
1 'polypeptide(L)' 'MREKYLEIRAKQVEDERNKPRVVDEYSIKNCIDLLKTMDITPEEEVKAFRVFKIPENREIFMSARPETALMWLRAEME' A
#
# COMPACT_ATOMS: atom_id res chain seq x y z
N MET A 1 16.25 -18.77 37.04
CA MET A 1 14.85 -18.66 36.52
C MET A 1 14.52 -17.27 36.01
N ARG A 2 14.81 -16.19 36.78
CA ARG A 2 14.47 -14.81 36.40
C ARG A 2 15.31 -14.24 35.24
N GLU A 3 16.60 -14.57 35.19
CA GLU A 3 17.52 -14.15 34.12
C GLU A 3 17.13 -14.75 32.76
N LYS A 4 16.85 -16.05 32.73
CA LYS A 4 16.36 -16.75 31.53
C LYS A 4 15.05 -16.14 31.00
N TYR A 5 14.18 -15.65 31.88
CA TYR A 5 12.95 -14.95 31.48
C TYR A 5 13.23 -13.58 30.85
N LEU A 6 14.20 -12.84 31.40
CA LEU A 6 14.62 -11.54 30.85
C LEU A 6 15.28 -11.69 29.47
N GLU A 7 16.11 -12.73 29.29
CA GLU A 7 16.73 -13.04 28.00
C GLU A 7 15.70 -13.43 26.93
N ILE A 8 14.70 -14.26 27.29
CA ILE A 8 13.61 -14.63 26.37
C ILE A 8 12.82 -13.38 25.96
N ARG A 9 12.52 -12.50 26.91
CA ARG A 9 11.77 -11.27 26.65
C ARG A 9 12.58 -10.28 25.80
N ALA A 10 13.89 -10.16 26.04
CA ALA A 10 14.77 -9.33 25.24
C ALA A 10 14.86 -9.84 23.79
N LYS A 11 15.03 -11.15 23.60
CA LYS A 11 15.01 -11.77 22.27
C LYS A 11 13.68 -11.61 21.55
N GLN A 12 12.55 -11.74 22.25
CA GLN A 12 11.23 -11.50 21.65
C GLN A 12 11.05 -10.07 21.15
N VAL A 13 11.49 -9.08 21.93
CA VAL A 13 11.41 -7.66 21.54
C VAL A 13 12.32 -7.35 20.36
N GLU A 14 13.49 -7.99 20.29
CA GLU A 14 14.43 -7.84 19.19
C GLU A 14 13.91 -8.51 17.90
N ASP A 15 13.33 -9.72 18.00
CA ASP A 15 12.67 -10.42 16.89
C ASP A 15 11.45 -9.66 16.36
N GLU A 16 10.65 -9.02 17.23
CA GLU A 16 9.54 -8.17 16.81
C GLU A 16 10.00 -6.90 16.08
N ARG A 17 11.14 -6.33 16.46
CA ARG A 17 11.75 -5.19 15.74
C ARG A 17 12.36 -5.59 14.41
N ASN A 18 12.89 -6.81 14.31
CA ASN A 18 13.50 -7.37 13.11
C ASN A 18 12.53 -8.14 12.20
N LYS A 19 11.24 -8.24 12.56
CA LYS A 19 10.23 -8.71 11.61
C LYS A 19 10.28 -7.79 10.39
N PRO A 20 10.49 -8.32 9.17
CA PRO A 20 10.36 -7.52 7.98
C PRO A 20 8.97 -6.90 8.03
N ARG A 21 8.90 -5.56 8.02
CA ARG A 21 7.65 -4.87 7.75
C ARG A 21 7.20 -5.43 6.42
N VAL A 22 6.15 -6.24 6.41
CA VAL A 22 5.48 -6.63 5.18
C VAL A 22 5.03 -5.30 4.59
N VAL A 23 5.78 -4.81 3.61
CA VAL A 23 5.38 -3.63 2.85
C VAL A 23 4.15 -4.12 2.10
N ASP A 24 2.98 -3.65 2.51
CA ASP A 24 1.76 -3.92 1.76
C ASP A 24 1.93 -3.23 0.40
N GLU A 25 2.34 -4.02 -0.59
CA GLU A 25 2.62 -3.58 -1.96
C GLU A 25 1.41 -2.84 -2.52
N TYR A 26 0.20 -3.26 -2.13
CA TYR A 26 -1.09 -2.69 -2.53
C TYR A 26 -1.66 -1.70 -1.51
N SER A 27 -0.83 -1.09 -0.66
CA SER A 27 -1.29 -0.07 0.26
C SER A 27 -1.83 1.17 -0.49
N ILE A 28 -2.80 1.87 0.11
CA ILE A 28 -3.33 3.14 -0.43
C ILE A 28 -2.19 4.14 -0.66
N LYS A 29 -1.19 4.17 0.24
CA LYS A 29 -0.03 5.03 0.09
C LYS A 29 0.72 4.77 -1.22
N ASN A 30 1.04 3.51 -1.50
CA ASN A 30 1.76 3.14 -2.72
C ASN A 30 0.94 3.45 -3.98
N CYS A 31 -0.38 3.24 -3.93
CA CYS A 31 -1.27 3.60 -5.02
C CYS A 31 -1.22 5.12 -5.29
N ILE A 32 -1.27 5.96 -4.26
CA ILE A 32 -1.17 7.42 -4.38
C ILE A 32 0.21 7.84 -4.90
N ASP A 33 1.27 7.24 -4.39
CA ASP A 33 2.64 7.55 -4.81
C ASP A 33 2.85 7.22 -6.30
N LEU A 34 2.32 6.09 -6.77
CA LEU A 34 2.32 5.74 -8.20
C LEU A 34 1.43 6.70 -9.02
N LEU A 35 0.23 7.01 -8.53
CA LEU A 35 -0.72 7.90 -9.21
C LEU A 35 -0.12 9.30 -9.48
N LYS A 36 0.67 9.82 -8.54
CA LYS A 36 1.37 11.11 -8.67
C LYS A 36 2.44 11.14 -9.75
N THR A 37 2.88 9.98 -10.23
CA THR A 37 3.82 9.88 -11.37
C THR A 37 3.11 9.85 -12.72
N MET A 38 1.78 9.77 -12.73
CA MET A 38 0.95 9.72 -13.93
C MET A 38 0.39 11.10 -14.28
N ASP A 39 -0.09 11.25 -15.52
CA ASP A 39 -0.74 12.47 -16.01
C ASP A 39 -2.21 12.53 -15.53
N ILE A 40 -2.40 13.05 -14.32
CA ILE A 40 -3.69 13.14 -13.62
C ILE A 40 -3.96 14.56 -13.10
N THR A 41 -5.22 15.00 -13.16
CA THR A 41 -5.62 16.30 -12.58
C THR A 41 -5.92 16.19 -11.08
N PRO A 42 -5.89 17.30 -10.32
CA PRO A 42 -6.27 17.29 -8.90
C PRO A 42 -7.69 16.76 -8.65
N GLU A 43 -8.63 17.04 -9.55
CA GLU A 43 -10.01 16.54 -9.45
C GLU A 43 -10.09 15.03 -9.63
N GLU A 44 -9.34 14.48 -10.60
CA GLU A 44 -9.21 13.05 -10.80
C GLU A 44 -8.52 12.36 -9.62
N GLU A 45 -7.47 12.98 -9.05
CA GLU A 45 -6.76 12.46 -7.88
C GLU A 45 -7.71 12.30 -6.68
N VAL A 46 -8.54 13.31 -6.40
CA VAL A 46 -9.53 13.27 -5.31
C VAL A 46 -10.57 12.16 -5.52
N LYS A 47 -11.00 11.93 -6.77
CA LYS A 47 -11.94 10.85 -7.10
C LYS A 47 -11.28 9.47 -6.92
N ALA A 48 -10.03 9.32 -7.31
CA ALA A 48 -9.27 8.07 -7.19
C ALA A 48 -9.15 7.59 -5.73
N PHE A 49 -9.14 8.50 -4.75
CA PHE A 49 -9.15 8.11 -3.33
C PHE A 49 -10.37 7.27 -2.93
N ARG A 50 -11.50 7.40 -3.63
CA ARG A 50 -12.68 6.53 -3.39
C ARG A 50 -12.44 5.14 -3.95
N VAL A 51 -11.87 5.04 -5.15
CA VAL A 51 -11.54 3.78 -5.82
C VAL A 51 -10.57 2.95 -4.98
N PHE A 52 -9.53 3.58 -4.43
CA PHE A 52 -8.50 2.90 -3.63
C PHE A 52 -8.99 2.43 -2.25
N LYS A 53 -10.22 2.70 -1.83
CA LYS A 53 -10.75 2.10 -0.58
C LYS A 53 -10.97 0.59 -0.72
N ILE A 54 -11.23 0.12 -1.94
CA ILE A 54 -11.47 -1.29 -2.25
C ILE A 54 -10.10 -1.98 -2.46
N PRO A 55 -9.77 -3.04 -1.70
CA PRO A 55 -8.50 -3.76 -1.83
C PRO A 55 -8.22 -4.29 -3.25
N GLU A 56 -9.23 -4.87 -3.89
CA GLU A 56 -9.14 -5.44 -5.23
C GLU A 56 -8.80 -4.37 -6.27
N ASN A 57 -9.35 -3.16 -6.10
CA ASN A 57 -9.06 -2.01 -6.97
C ASN A 57 -7.61 -1.56 -6.84
N ARG A 58 -7.01 -1.67 -5.65
CA ARG A 58 -5.58 -1.35 -5.45
C ARG A 58 -4.70 -2.39 -6.13
N GLU A 59 -5.06 -3.67 -6.03
CA GLU A 59 -4.34 -4.76 -6.68
C GLU A 59 -4.38 -4.63 -8.22
N ILE A 60 -5.56 -4.32 -8.80
CA ILE A 60 -5.71 -4.07 -10.24
C ILE A 60 -4.84 -2.89 -10.67
N PHE A 61 -4.93 -1.76 -9.96
CA PHE A 61 -4.18 -0.54 -10.29
C PHE A 61 -2.66 -0.77 -10.27
N MET A 62 -2.16 -1.42 -9.23
CA MET A 62 -0.72 -1.65 -9.03
C MET A 62 -0.15 -2.74 -9.96
N SER A 63 -0.98 -3.68 -10.43
CA SER A 63 -0.55 -4.77 -11.31
C SER A 63 -0.64 -4.42 -12.80
N ALA A 64 -1.44 -3.42 -13.16
CA ALA A 64 -1.62 -2.99 -14.54
C ALA A 64 -0.43 -2.16 -15.06
N ARG A 65 -0.24 -2.12 -16.38
CA ARG A 65 0.73 -1.19 -16.99
C ARG A 65 0.26 0.24 -16.75
N PRO A 66 1.16 1.23 -16.55
CA PRO A 66 0.77 2.60 -16.22
C PRO A 66 -0.31 3.19 -17.15
N GLU A 67 -0.16 3.00 -18.47
CA GLU A 67 -1.13 3.46 -19.48
C GLU A 67 -2.52 2.85 -19.26
N THR A 68 -2.59 1.52 -19.11
CA THR A 68 -3.87 0.81 -18.89
C THR A 68 -4.44 1.04 -17.49
N ALA A 69 -3.59 1.25 -16.49
CA ALA A 69 -3.99 1.51 -15.11
C ALA A 69 -4.73 2.85 -15.00
N LEU A 70 -4.21 3.89 -15.65
CA LEU A 70 -4.84 5.22 -15.66
C LEU A 70 -6.16 5.21 -16.45
N MET A 71 -6.21 4.52 -17.59
CA MET A 71 -7.45 4.35 -18.36
C MET A 71 -8.52 3.63 -17.55
N TRP A 72 -8.15 2.53 -16.89
CA TRP A 72 -9.05 1.78 -16.02
C TRP A 72 -9.52 2.63 -14.84
N LEU A 73 -8.61 3.36 -14.19
CA LEU A 73 -8.95 4.23 -13.05
C LEU A 73 -9.97 5.29 -13.45
N ARG A 74 -9.83 5.90 -14.63
CA ARG A 74 -10.79 6.86 -15.17
C ARG A 74 -12.18 6.24 -15.40
N ALA A 75 -12.24 5.01 -15.92
CA ALA A 75 -13.49 4.29 -16.12
C ALA A 75 -14.20 3.96 -14.79
N GLU A 76 -13.46 3.71 -13.71
CA GLU A 76 -14.01 3.43 -12.38
C GLU A 76 -14.52 4.70 -11.65
N MET A 77 -14.18 5.89 -12.17
CA MET A 77 -14.56 7.20 -11.61
C MET A 77 -15.74 7.86 -12.34
N GLU A 78 -16.22 7.29 -13.44
CA GLU A 78 -17.46 7.68 -14.14
C GLU A 78 -18.71 7.25 -13.36
#